data_AF-A0AAV8W2L2-F1
#
_entry.id   AF-A0AAV8W2L2-F1
#
_cell.length_a   1.000
_cell.length_b   1.000
_cell.length_c   1.000
_cell.angle_alpha   90.00
_cell.angle_beta   90.00
_cell.angle_gamma   90.00
#
_symmetry.space_group_name_H-M   'P 1'
#
loop_
_entity.id
_entity.type
_entity.pdbx_description
1 polymer ?
#
loop_
_entity_poly.entity_id
_entity_poly.type
_entity_poly.pdbx_seq_one_letter_code
_entity_poly.pdbx_strand_id
1 'polypeptide(L)'
;MYRDYWYVLVPVHLVTSAMWFGGFYFMAKSGIDIVALLESWHVSERLVNPLRDSSMGYFAVSYALYKITTPARYTPVPSKERIKEIYEEKKETLTKGMKETREGIKEKRETLIETVREAKEGIIVKKDNLIDTLEETKKEFKRQDYYGRCRGRENHKRI
;
A
#
# COMPACT_ATOMS: atom_id res chain seq x y z
N MET A 1 -44.81 -28.99 7.00
CA MET A 1 -43.93 -28.51 8.08
C MET A 1 -43.50 -27.05 7.94
N TYR A 2 -42.99 -26.53 6.82
CA TYR A 2 -42.58 -25.10 6.74
C TYR A 2 -43.75 -24.09 6.72
N ARG A 3 -44.95 -24.51 6.31
CA ARG A 3 -46.14 -23.63 6.20
C ARG A 3 -46.74 -23.24 7.55
N ASP A 4 -46.50 -24.02 8.60
CA ASP A 4 -47.12 -23.82 9.92
C ASP A 4 -46.23 -23.03 10.89
N TYR A 5 -44.99 -22.70 10.53
CA TYR A 5 -44.01 -22.05 11.43
C TYR A 5 -43.49 -20.72 10.92
N TRP A 6 -44.00 -20.24 9.78
CA TRP A 6 -43.59 -18.97 9.17
C TRP A 6 -43.75 -17.79 10.13
N TYR A 7 -44.82 -17.79 10.94
CA TYR A 7 -45.12 -16.74 11.92
C TYR A 7 -44.15 -16.71 13.11
N VAL A 8 -43.41 -17.79 13.38
CA VAL A 8 -42.34 -17.82 14.40
C VAL A 8 -41.00 -17.50 13.75
N LEU A 9 -40.79 -17.99 12.53
CA LEU A 9 -39.52 -17.86 11.80
C LEU A 9 -39.25 -16.40 11.38
N VAL A 10 -40.28 -15.67 10.94
CA VAL A 10 -40.17 -14.27 10.51
C VAL A 10 -39.80 -13.33 11.67
N PRO A 11 -40.50 -13.32 12.82
CA PRO A 11 -40.14 -12.46 13.93
C PRO A 11 -38.82 -12.86 14.57
N VAL A 12 -38.48 -14.16 14.68
CA VAL A 12 -37.16 -14.54 15.21
C VAL A 12 -36.04 -14.07 14.27
N HIS A 13 -36.23 -14.15 12.95
CA HIS A 13 -35.26 -13.58 11.99
C HIS A 13 -35.16 -12.07 12.07
N LEU A 14 -36.28 -11.36 12.26
CA LEU A 14 -36.28 -9.90 12.41
C LEU A 14 -35.58 -9.47 13.70
N VAL A 15 -35.91 -10.10 14.83
CA VAL A 15 -35.30 -9.79 16.14
C VAL A 15 -33.82 -10.14 16.14
N THR A 16 -33.44 -11.32 15.65
CA THR A 16 -32.01 -11.68 15.58
C THR A 16 -31.25 -10.78 14.61
N SER A 17 -31.81 -10.43 13.45
CA SER A 17 -31.14 -9.52 12.52
C SER A 17 -31.02 -8.11 13.10
N ALA A 18 -32.04 -7.60 13.80
CA ALA A 18 -31.98 -6.33 14.51
C ALA A 18 -30.97 -6.35 15.66
N MET A 19 -30.87 -7.47 16.39
CA MET A 19 -29.92 -7.65 17.49
C MET A 19 -28.47 -7.66 16.99
N TRP A 20 -28.18 -8.41 15.91
CA TRP A 20 -26.86 -8.43 15.29
C TRP A 20 -26.50 -7.09 14.66
N PHE A 21 -27.43 -6.50 13.90
CA PHE A 21 -27.23 -5.20 13.25
C PHE A 21 -27.04 -4.07 14.27
N GLY A 22 -27.86 -4.04 15.31
CA GLY A 22 -27.76 -3.09 16.42
C GLY A 22 -26.49 -3.29 17.25
N GLY A 23 -26.08 -4.55 17.48
CA GLY A 23 -24.82 -4.88 18.14
C GLY A 23 -23.60 -4.38 17.38
N PHE A 24 -23.56 -4.57 16.06
CA PHE A 24 -22.48 -4.04 15.21
C PHE A 24 -22.49 -2.52 15.12
N TYR A 25 -23.67 -1.91 15.04
CA TYR A 25 -23.79 -0.45 15.05
C TYR A 25 -23.31 0.15 16.37
N PHE A 26 -23.68 -0.44 17.50
CA PHE A 26 -23.21 -0.02 18.81
C PHE A 26 -21.70 -0.23 18.96
N MET A 27 -21.16 -1.35 18.46
CA MET A 27 -19.73 -1.64 18.45
C MET A 27 -18.93 -0.65 17.59
N ALA A 28 -19.44 -0.30 16.41
CA ALA A 28 -18.86 0.71 15.53
C ALA A 28 -18.94 2.13 16.15
N LYS A 29 -20.00 2.42 16.92
CA LYS A 29 -20.16 3.69 17.64
C LYS A 29 -19.32 3.76 18.92
N SER A 30 -19.03 2.62 19.55
CA SER A 30 -18.26 2.50 20.79
C SER A 30 -16.74 2.52 20.59
N GLY A 31 -16.27 2.73 19.35
CA GLY A 31 -14.85 3.02 19.08
C GLY A 31 -13.97 1.80 18.82
N ILE A 32 -14.53 0.63 18.48
CA ILE A 32 -13.72 -0.36 17.77
C ILE A 32 -13.43 0.23 16.39
N ASP A 33 -12.18 0.59 16.15
CA ASP A 33 -11.72 1.21 14.91
C ASP A 33 -11.66 0.19 13.77
N ILE A 34 -12.84 -0.23 13.35
CA ILE A 34 -13.05 -1.12 12.21
C ILE A 34 -12.56 -0.44 10.93
N VAL A 35 -12.56 0.90 10.91
CA VAL A 35 -12.02 1.71 9.83
C VAL A 35 -10.50 1.51 9.73
N ALA A 36 -9.78 1.52 10.86
CA ALA A 36 -8.36 1.17 10.90
C ALA A 36 -8.08 -0.30 10.51
N LEU A 37 -9.00 -1.24 10.77
CA LEU A 37 -8.89 -2.62 10.25
C LEU A 37 -9.09 -2.69 8.72
N LEU A 38 -9.99 -1.89 8.15
CA LEU A 38 -10.14 -1.77 6.69
C LEU A 38 -8.90 -1.11 6.05
N GLU A 39 -8.31 -0.14 6.75
CA GLU A 39 -7.06 0.51 6.37
C GLU A 39 -5.88 -0.47 6.44
N SER A 40 -5.82 -1.32 7.48
CA SER A 40 -4.80 -2.37 7.59
C SER A 40 -4.96 -3.48 6.54
N TRP A 41 -6.15 -3.61 5.93
CA TRP A 41 -6.44 -4.50 4.80
C TRP A 41 -6.20 -3.83 3.42
N HIS A 42 -5.55 -2.66 3.39
CA HIS A 42 -5.14 -1.97 2.16
C HIS A 42 -6.30 -1.44 1.30
N VAL A 43 -7.46 -1.15 1.92
CA VAL A 43 -8.54 -0.42 1.24
C VAL A 43 -8.16 1.06 1.19
N SER A 44 -8.04 1.60 -0.04
CA SER A 44 -7.58 2.97 -0.32
C SER A 44 -8.28 4.04 0.56
N GLU A 45 -7.48 4.90 1.20
CA GLU A 45 -7.93 6.03 2.04
C GLU A 45 -8.99 6.92 1.38
N ARG A 46 -9.02 6.99 0.04
CA ARG A 46 -10.02 7.76 -0.72
C ARG A 46 -11.45 7.23 -0.55
N LEU A 47 -11.63 5.95 -0.26
CA LEU A 47 -12.94 5.38 0.08
C LEU A 47 -13.25 5.53 1.57
N VAL A 48 -12.22 5.56 2.41
CA VAL A 48 -12.34 5.53 3.87
C VAL A 48 -12.67 6.91 4.46
N ASN A 49 -12.09 7.98 3.93
CA ASN A 49 -12.38 9.35 4.38
C ASN A 49 -13.87 9.74 4.30
N PRO A 50 -14.58 9.55 3.16
CA PRO A 50 -16.02 9.85 3.10
C PRO A 50 -16.86 8.90 3.97
N LEU A 51 -16.36 7.71 4.29
CA LEU A 51 -16.98 6.77 5.24
C LEU A 51 -16.76 7.16 6.71
N ARG A 52 -15.74 7.97 7.04
CA ARG A 52 -15.51 8.45 8.41
C ARG A 52 -16.40 9.63 8.79
N ASP A 53 -16.60 10.56 7.86
CA ASP A 53 -17.34 11.81 8.12
C ASP A 53 -18.87 11.69 7.96
N SER A 54 -19.35 10.59 7.39
CA SER A 54 -20.78 10.41 7.11
C SER A 54 -21.44 9.49 8.13
N SER A 55 -22.62 9.86 8.66
CA SER A 55 -23.47 8.97 9.49
C SER A 55 -23.80 7.63 8.80
N MET A 56 -23.75 7.62 7.45
CA MET A 56 -23.92 6.46 6.58
C MET A 56 -22.70 5.51 6.56
N GLY A 57 -21.53 5.99 6.99
CA GLY A 57 -20.32 5.18 7.11
C GLY A 57 -20.44 4.10 8.18
N TYR A 58 -21.04 4.43 9.33
CA TYR A 58 -21.35 3.44 10.37
C TYR A 58 -22.30 2.35 9.85
N PHE A 59 -23.24 2.68 8.97
CA PHE A 59 -24.11 1.70 8.31
C PHE A 59 -23.33 0.78 7.37
N ALA A 60 -22.45 1.34 6.54
CA ALA A 60 -21.60 0.56 5.64
C ALA A 60 -20.64 -0.38 6.39
N VAL A 61 -20.03 0.12 7.47
CA VAL A 61 -19.16 -0.66 8.36
C VAL A 61 -19.94 -1.77 9.07
N SER A 62 -21.11 -1.45 9.62
CA SER A 62 -21.98 -2.45 10.25
C SER A 62 -22.42 -3.53 9.25
N TYR A 63 -22.68 -3.15 8.00
CA TYR A 63 -23.03 -4.09 6.93
C TYR A 63 -21.83 -4.96 6.51
N ALA A 64 -20.62 -4.40 6.46
CA ALA A 64 -19.39 -5.14 6.20
C ALA A 64 -19.12 -6.17 7.31
N LEU A 65 -19.24 -5.76 8.59
CA LEU A 65 -19.14 -6.67 9.73
C LEU A 65 -20.23 -7.75 9.69
N TYR A 66 -21.46 -7.36 9.40
CA TYR A 66 -22.57 -8.29 9.25
C TYR A 66 -22.23 -9.33 8.18
N LYS A 67 -21.67 -8.93 7.03
CA LYS A 67 -21.25 -9.85 5.94
C LYS A 67 -20.12 -10.80 6.35
N ILE A 68 -19.13 -10.33 7.11
CA ILE A 68 -18.01 -11.14 7.62
C ILE A 68 -18.47 -12.12 8.70
N THR A 69 -19.47 -11.73 9.49
CA THR A 69 -20.04 -12.57 10.54
C THR A 69 -21.16 -13.49 10.05
N THR A 70 -21.71 -13.28 8.84
CA THR A 70 -22.66 -14.20 8.21
C THR A 70 -22.17 -15.66 8.14
N PRO A 71 -20.93 -15.96 7.72
CA PRO A 71 -20.41 -17.32 7.83
C PRO A 71 -20.42 -17.79 9.29
N ALA A 72 -19.98 -16.98 10.26
CA ALA A 72 -20.03 -17.36 11.68
C ALA A 72 -21.46 -17.59 12.23
N ARG A 73 -22.49 -16.97 11.63
CA ARG A 73 -23.91 -17.12 12.02
C ARG A 73 -24.54 -18.39 11.47
N TYR A 74 -24.11 -18.88 10.30
CA TYR A 74 -24.73 -20.01 9.61
C TYR A 74 -23.80 -21.21 9.40
N THR A 75 -22.50 -21.11 9.70
CA THR A 75 -21.64 -22.29 9.77
C THR A 75 -21.89 -22.96 11.11
N PRO A 76 -22.49 -24.17 11.15
CA PRO A 76 -22.42 -24.97 12.36
C PRO A 76 -20.95 -25.09 12.73
N VAL A 77 -20.59 -24.76 13.96
CA VAL A 77 -19.21 -24.89 14.45
C VAL A 77 -18.77 -26.30 14.09
N PRO A 78 -17.84 -26.49 13.14
CA PRO A 78 -17.48 -27.81 12.70
C PRO A 78 -16.90 -28.56 13.90
N SER A 79 -17.09 -29.88 13.97
CA SER A 79 -16.44 -30.71 14.99
C SER A 79 -14.94 -30.40 15.04
N LYS A 80 -14.30 -30.55 16.21
CA LYS A 80 -12.93 -30.10 16.48
C LYS A 80 -11.92 -30.58 15.41
N GLU A 81 -12.16 -31.75 14.84
CA GLU A 81 -11.36 -32.37 13.79
C GLU A 81 -11.40 -31.57 12.48
N ARG A 82 -12.60 -31.14 12.07
CA ARG A 82 -12.83 -30.36 10.85
C ARG A 82 -12.30 -28.92 10.97
N ILE A 83 -12.29 -28.36 12.17
CA ILE A 83 -11.64 -27.06 12.43
C ILE A 83 -10.13 -27.17 12.20
N LYS A 84 -9.51 -28.26 12.66
CA LYS A 84 -8.07 -28.48 12.48
C LYS A 84 -7.70 -28.60 11.00
N GLU A 85 -8.49 -29.34 10.21
CA GLU A 85 -8.30 -29.43 8.75
C GLU A 85 -8.42 -28.07 8.08
N ILE A 86 -9.46 -27.29 8.37
CA ILE A 86 -9.65 -25.94 7.82
C ILE A 86 -8.50 -25.00 8.21
N TYR A 87 -7.95 -25.16 9.42
CA TYR A 87 -6.84 -24.34 9.91
C TYR A 87 -5.53 -24.67 9.20
N GLU A 88 -5.23 -25.96 9.02
CA GLU A 88 -4.05 -26.40 8.26
C GLU A 88 -4.19 -26.05 6.77
N GLU A 89 -5.36 -26.22 6.16
CA GLU A 89 -5.63 -25.81 4.78
C GLU A 89 -5.40 -24.29 4.59
N LYS A 90 -5.93 -23.46 5.49
CA LYS A 90 -5.68 -22.01 5.45
C LYS A 90 -4.20 -21.69 5.63
N LYS A 91 -3.50 -22.38 6.53
CA LYS A 91 -2.06 -22.19 6.76
C LYS A 91 -1.24 -22.59 5.53
N GLU A 92 -1.59 -23.67 4.84
CA GLU A 92 -0.95 -24.07 3.59
C GLU A 92 -1.19 -23.04 2.48
N THR A 93 -2.43 -22.58 2.33
CA THR A 93 -2.81 -21.56 1.35
C THR A 93 -2.06 -20.24 1.59
N LEU A 94 -1.95 -19.82 2.86
CA LEU A 94 -1.16 -18.65 3.27
C LEU A 94 0.33 -18.85 2.99
N THR A 95 0.87 -20.02 3.31
CA THR A 95 2.29 -20.33 3.10
C THR A 95 2.62 -20.35 1.61
N LYS A 96 1.73 -20.87 0.76
CA LYS A 96 1.88 -20.86 -0.69
C LYS A 96 1.83 -19.44 -1.25
N GLY A 97 0.83 -18.63 -0.87
CA GLY A 97 0.76 -17.23 -1.28
C GLY A 97 1.96 -16.41 -0.84
N MET A 98 2.51 -16.69 0.35
CA MET A 98 3.72 -16.05 0.85
C MET A 98 4.98 -16.47 0.07
N LYS A 99 5.07 -17.74 -0.38
CA LYS A 99 6.14 -18.20 -1.27
C LYS A 99 6.05 -17.56 -2.65
N GLU A 100 4.87 -17.54 -3.26
CA GLU A 100 4.63 -16.89 -4.56
C GLU A 100 4.96 -15.39 -4.49
N THR A 101 4.54 -14.71 -3.41
CA THR A 101 4.87 -13.29 -3.19
C THR A 101 6.37 -13.08 -2.99
N ARG A 102 7.05 -13.98 -2.26
CA ARG A 102 8.51 -13.91 -2.06
C ARG A 102 9.27 -14.11 -3.38
N GLU A 103 8.81 -15.02 -4.23
CA GLU A 103 9.38 -15.26 -5.56
C GLU A 103 9.16 -14.05 -6.47
N GLY A 104 7.95 -13.49 -6.52
CA GLY A 104 7.66 -12.28 -7.28
C GLY A 104 8.43 -11.04 -6.79
N ILE A 105 8.67 -10.92 -5.49
CA ILE A 105 9.53 -9.86 -4.93
C ILE A 105 10.99 -10.09 -5.32
N LYS A 106 11.47 -11.34 -5.35
CA LYS A 106 12.84 -11.66 -5.74
C LYS A 106 13.09 -11.33 -7.21
N GLU A 107 12.17 -11.70 -8.10
CA GLU A 107 12.19 -11.34 -9.53
C GLU A 107 12.20 -9.82 -9.74
N LYS A 108 11.31 -9.10 -9.05
CA LYS A 108 11.26 -7.63 -9.10
C LYS A 108 12.54 -6.97 -8.54
N ARG A 109 13.17 -7.58 -7.54
CA ARG A 109 14.43 -7.09 -6.97
C ARG A 109 15.59 -7.25 -7.94
N GLU A 110 15.66 -8.38 -8.65
CA GLU A 110 16.71 -8.65 -9.63
C GLU A 110 16.63 -7.67 -10.81
N THR A 111 15.44 -7.47 -11.37
CA THR A 111 15.19 -6.45 -12.40
C THR A 111 15.51 -5.03 -11.93
N LEU A 112 15.11 -4.66 -10.71
CA LEU A 112 15.43 -3.34 -10.15
C LEU A 112 16.94 -3.12 -9.97
N ILE A 113 17.69 -4.14 -9.54
CA ILE A 113 19.16 -4.06 -9.39
C ILE A 113 19.82 -3.81 -10.74
N GLU A 114 19.34 -4.47 -11.80
CA GLU A 114 19.87 -4.30 -13.15
C GLU A 114 19.64 -2.87 -13.66
N THR A 115 18.41 -2.34 -13.54
CA THR A 115 18.11 -0.96 -13.95
C THR A 115 18.89 0.08 -13.15
N VAL A 116 19.07 -0.14 -11.84
CA VAL A 116 19.89 0.74 -10.99
C VAL A 116 21.35 0.68 -11.38
N ARG A 117 21.88 -0.49 -11.76
CA ARG A 117 23.26 -0.66 -12.21
C ARG A 117 23.48 0.07 -13.53
N GLU A 118 22.59 -0.11 -14.50
CA GLU A 118 22.62 0.60 -15.78
C GLU A 118 22.57 2.12 -15.61
N ALA A 119 21.67 2.62 -14.76
CA ALA A 119 21.58 4.04 -14.46
C ALA A 119 22.87 4.57 -13.80
N LYS A 120 23.46 3.79 -12.89
CA LYS A 120 24.73 4.15 -12.24
C LYS A 120 25.88 4.24 -13.26
N GLU A 121 25.99 3.27 -14.16
CA GLU A 121 26.99 3.27 -15.23
C GLU A 121 26.81 4.46 -16.18
N GLY A 122 25.56 4.74 -16.60
CA GLY A 122 25.24 5.90 -17.43
C GLY A 122 25.54 7.25 -16.74
N ILE A 123 25.37 7.35 -15.42
CA ILE A 123 25.72 8.56 -14.66
C ILE A 123 27.24 8.73 -14.56
N ILE A 124 28.00 7.65 -14.36
CA ILE A 124 29.47 7.71 -14.27
C ILE A 124 30.05 8.25 -15.60
N VAL A 125 29.61 7.70 -16.73
CA VAL A 125 30.07 8.14 -18.06
C VAL A 125 29.73 9.62 -18.31
N LYS A 126 28.51 10.06 -17.96
CA LYS A 126 28.14 11.47 -18.08
C LYS A 126 28.98 12.37 -17.18
N LYS A 127 29.33 11.91 -15.97
CA LYS A 127 30.17 12.67 -15.04
C LYS A 127 31.58 12.86 -15.61
N ASP A 128 32.16 11.83 -16.18
CA ASP A 128 33.53 11.87 -16.71
C ASP A 128 33.62 12.80 -17.93
N ASN A 129 32.67 12.69 -18.88
CA ASN A 129 32.58 13.61 -20.02
C ASN A 129 32.41 15.08 -19.58
N LEU A 130 31.66 15.32 -18.49
CA LEU A 130 31.46 16.66 -17.95
C LEU A 130 32.75 17.21 -17.30
N ILE A 131 33.50 16.35 -16.59
CA ILE A 131 34.80 16.71 -16.01
C ILE A 131 35.79 17.11 -17.10
N ASP A 132 35.86 16.34 -18.19
CA ASP A 132 36.75 16.64 -19.32
C ASP A 132 36.40 17.98 -19.99
N THR A 133 35.10 18.24 -20.20
CA THR A 133 34.63 19.50 -20.78
C THR A 133 34.95 20.69 -19.86
N LEU A 134 34.81 20.52 -18.53
CA LEU A 134 35.16 21.54 -17.54
C LEU A 134 36.67 21.79 -17.49
N GLU A 135 37.50 20.75 -17.61
CA GLU A 135 38.95 20.88 -17.69
C GLU A 135 39.39 21.68 -18.91
N GLU A 136 38.82 21.40 -20.09
CA GLU A 136 39.08 22.17 -21.30
C GLU A 136 38.66 23.63 -21.15
N THR A 137 37.46 23.88 -20.66
CA THR A 137 36.95 25.24 -20.43
C THR A 137 37.84 26.00 -19.43
N LYS A 138 38.32 25.34 -18.37
CA LYS A 138 39.25 25.92 -17.39
C LYS A 138 40.61 26.26 -18.01
N LYS A 139 41.12 25.43 -18.92
CA LYS A 139 42.36 25.68 -19.68
C LYS A 139 42.21 26.90 -20.61
N GLU A 140 41.08 27.01 -21.29
CA GLU A 140 40.74 28.18 -22.11
C GLU A 140 40.65 29.46 -21.27
N PHE A 141 39.95 29.42 -20.13
CA PHE A 141 39.80 30.58 -19.25
C PHE A 141 41.16 31.06 -18.71
N LYS A 142 42.06 30.14 -18.33
CA LYS A 142 43.45 30.48 -17.95
C LYS A 142 44.22 31.13 -19.11
N ARG A 143 44.06 30.64 -20.33
CA ARG A 143 44.69 31.25 -21.52
C ARG A 143 44.17 32.67 -21.76
N GLN A 144 42.86 32.88 -21.64
CA GLN A 144 42.22 34.17 -21.84
C GLN A 144 42.69 35.20 -20.80
N ASP A 145 42.76 34.81 -19.52
CA ASP A 145 43.26 35.67 -18.44
C ASP A 145 44.75 36.01 -18.62
N TYR A 146 45.57 35.05 -19.10
CA TYR A 146 46.99 35.29 -19.40
C TYR A 146 47.17 36.33 -20.52
N TYR A 147 46.42 36.21 -21.61
CA TYR A 147 46.43 37.18 -22.71
C TYR A 147 45.91 38.56 -22.28
N GLY A 148 44.84 38.60 -21.47
CA GLY A 148 44.32 39.84 -20.88
C GLY A 148 45.35 40.55 -20.00
N ARG A 149 46.08 39.79 -19.17
CA ARG A 149 47.14 40.32 -18.29
C ARG A 149 48.37 40.82 -19.06
N CYS A 150 48.75 40.17 -20.17
CA CYS A 150 49.81 40.65 -21.06
C CYS A 150 49.42 41.98 -21.73
N ARG A 151 48.19 42.07 -22.25
CA ARG A 151 47.66 43.28 -22.90
C ARG A 151 47.51 44.46 -21.92
N GLY A 152 47.15 44.21 -20.66
CA GLY A 152 47.13 45.23 -19.61
C GLY A 152 48.52 45.78 -19.25
N ARG A 153 49.56 44.93 -19.29
CA ARG A 153 50.95 45.32 -18.97
C ARG A 153 51.62 46.14 -20.08
N GLU A 154 51.24 45.94 -21.33
CA GLU A 154 51.73 46.76 -22.47
C GLU A 154 51.14 48.17 -22.49
N ASN A 155 49.87 48.33 -22.10
CA ASN A 155 49.25 49.65 -22.02
C ASN A 155 49.81 50.50 -20.86
N HIS A 156 50.21 49.87 -19.75
CA HIS A 156 50.82 50.59 -18.62
C HIS A 156 52.28 51.03 -18.87
N LYS A 157 52.98 50.44 -19.84
CA LYS A 157 54.33 50.89 -20.26
C LYS A 157 54.31 52.01 -21.32
N ARG A 158 53.12 52.39 -21.80
CA ARG A 158 52.92 53.40 -22.85
C ARG A 158 52.45 54.76 -22.31
N ILE A 159 52.39 54.93 -21.00
CA ILE A 159 52.06 56.16 -20.25
C ILE A 159 53.28 56.51 -19.41
#